data_AF-A0A832ZXR7-F1
#
_entry.id   AF-A0A832ZXR7-F1
#
_cell.length_a   1.000
_cell.length_b   1.000
_cell.length_c   1.000
_cell.angle_alpha   90.00
_cell.angle_beta   90.00
_cell.angle_gamma   90.00
#
_symmetry.space_group_name_H-M   'P 1'
#
loop_
_entity.id
_entity.type
_entity.pdbx_description
1 polymer ?
#
loop_
_entity_poly.entity_id
_entity_poly.type
_entity_poly.pdbx_seq_one_letter_code
_entity_poly.pdbx_strand_id
1 'polypeptide(L)'
;MQRRVVAQLAAILAASATAAYLASQPLLLAIGLAVSGLHTIWRRFSRSIAASVVDEDLVYLVTHMYAIATGKPPRKRLFLLGGVLGDYGEYSRVLKRIALLAVEWGYGFIRAIRTVLSDVKNEVFRDFLLRLGEVLNMGEDPAKFLEIERRTLLSEYNAFYVRTIESARVLLGVYVSAASSSIFLAVTLALMAFLYPIPSEILVLSHFGVAGLLAILAFIIHRSLPQDRLVHRYGQGNPLRSRLKIIVIVCTLLSAVIGVICCFGLGPYLAIALSAFPLILAGLYAKKIENIVKEIDSFYPIFVRSFGIAYSLVGHSPTALRSALRSDYGLLTSLLRRLLARLTLGVNPVIAWRRLVIDTWSELVRRLTNILYDSIDAGADMACVGTVLSDTAYSFLELKKQRKQITKTFEYSLYMVHALLAGIVMAVVKLLNIFDTLLSKFQTIGAVEQLPLMFHPLGLHTVEQILPLFIVLISIINAYAVKVAHGGLWQTMLLPLAVFLLSSGLVMHFTGVVMESLLSNLVVG
;
A
#
# COMPACT_ATOMS: atom_id res chain seq x y z
N MET A 1 38.74 22.65 -15.75
CA MET A 1 38.81 22.27 -14.32
C MET A 1 38.23 23.35 -13.38
N GLN A 2 38.39 24.66 -13.66
CA GLN A 2 37.92 25.77 -12.80
C GLN A 2 36.38 25.91 -12.63
N ARG A 3 35.54 25.58 -13.64
CA ARG A 3 34.07 25.73 -13.52
C ARG A 3 33.40 24.77 -12.52
N ARG A 4 33.97 23.59 -12.26
CA ARG A 4 33.42 22.63 -11.29
C ARG A 4 33.73 23.02 -9.84
N VAL A 5 34.87 23.65 -9.60
CA VAL A 5 35.29 24.11 -8.26
C VAL A 5 34.45 25.32 -7.81
N VAL A 6 34.14 26.25 -8.73
CA VAL A 6 33.26 27.40 -8.44
C VAL A 6 31.82 26.95 -8.15
N ALA A 7 31.30 25.96 -8.88
CA ALA A 7 29.97 25.40 -8.62
C ALA A 7 29.90 24.65 -7.28
N GLN A 8 30.97 23.96 -6.88
CA GLN A 8 31.06 23.29 -5.58
C GLN A 8 31.19 24.28 -4.42
N LEU A 9 31.97 25.34 -4.57
CA LEU A 9 32.07 26.41 -3.56
C LEU A 9 30.77 27.20 -3.42
N ALA A 10 30.06 27.47 -4.52
CA ALA A 10 28.74 28.11 -4.50
C ALA A 10 27.67 27.23 -3.84
N ALA A 11 27.72 25.90 -4.06
CA ALA A 11 26.82 24.95 -3.41
C ALA A 11 27.08 24.83 -1.90
N ILE A 12 28.35 24.89 -1.47
CA ILE A 12 28.73 24.86 -0.05
C ILE A 12 28.34 26.17 0.65
N LEU A 13 28.54 27.33 0.00
CA LEU A 13 28.10 28.64 0.50
C LEU A 13 26.57 28.77 0.57
N ALA A 14 25.85 28.25 -0.43
CA ALA A 14 24.39 28.19 -0.41
C ALA A 14 23.87 27.26 0.69
N ALA A 15 24.50 26.09 0.88
CA ALA A 15 24.17 25.17 1.96
C ALA A 15 24.42 25.78 3.35
N SER A 16 25.54 26.48 3.54
CA SER A 16 25.83 27.18 4.81
C SER A 16 24.91 28.37 5.06
N ALA A 17 24.52 29.11 4.02
CA ALA A 17 23.56 30.21 4.13
C ALA A 17 22.15 29.70 4.45
N THR A 18 21.72 28.58 3.85
CA THR A 18 20.46 27.93 4.22
C THR A 18 20.49 27.38 5.65
N ALA A 19 21.60 26.81 6.10
CA ALA A 19 21.76 26.32 7.47
C ALA A 19 21.75 27.46 8.51
N ALA A 20 22.35 28.61 8.19
CA ALA A 20 22.32 29.80 9.03
C ALA A 20 20.91 30.42 9.11
N TYR A 21 20.17 30.45 7.99
CA TYR A 21 18.77 30.90 7.94
C TYR A 21 17.81 29.96 8.70
N LEU A 22 18.07 28.66 8.65
CA LEU A 22 17.37 27.63 9.43
C LEU A 22 17.64 27.77 10.95
N ALA A 23 18.81 28.26 11.36
CA ALA A 23 19.18 28.47 12.76
C ALA A 23 18.56 29.74 13.38
N SER A 24 18.19 30.74 12.57
CA SER A 24 17.57 31.99 13.03
C SER A 24 16.05 31.90 13.33
N GLN A 25 15.43 30.75 13.07
CA GLN A 25 14.00 30.53 13.26
C GLN A 25 13.77 29.52 14.40
N PRO A 26 13.27 29.92 15.59
CA PRO A 26 13.04 28.99 16.71
C PRO A 26 12.07 27.85 16.36
N LEU A 27 11.20 28.08 15.37
CA LEU A 27 10.27 27.11 14.79
C LEU A 27 10.96 25.94 14.07
N LEU A 28 12.05 26.19 13.34
CA LEU A 28 12.77 25.13 12.60
C LEU A 28 13.61 24.26 13.54
N LEU A 29 14.14 24.85 14.62
CA LEU A 29 14.78 24.10 15.71
C LEU A 29 13.77 23.22 16.46
N ALA A 30 12.57 23.72 16.75
CA ALA A 30 11.51 22.93 17.39
C ALA A 30 11.02 21.77 16.51
N ILE A 31 10.83 22.00 15.21
CA ILE A 31 10.49 20.95 14.23
C ILE A 31 11.64 19.95 14.10
N GLY A 32 12.90 20.41 14.05
CA GLY A 32 14.08 19.54 13.99
C GLY A 32 14.25 18.66 15.23
N LEU A 33 14.04 19.21 16.43
CA LEU A 33 14.09 18.46 17.69
C LEU A 33 12.92 17.48 17.82
N ALA A 34 11.70 17.88 17.41
CA ALA A 34 10.55 16.99 17.37
C ALA A 34 10.76 15.82 16.40
N VAL A 35 11.27 16.09 15.18
CA VAL A 35 11.58 15.07 14.17
C VAL A 35 12.71 14.15 14.63
N SER A 36 13.74 14.68 15.29
CA SER A 36 14.85 13.90 15.87
C SER A 36 14.41 13.03 17.06
N GLY A 37 13.58 13.58 17.95
CA GLY A 37 12.96 12.87 19.07
C GLY A 37 12.03 11.75 18.60
N LEU A 38 11.18 12.03 17.60
CA LEU A 38 10.35 11.02 16.96
C LEU A 38 11.23 9.96 16.30
N HIS A 39 12.29 10.34 15.58
CA HIS A 39 13.19 9.41 14.89
C HIS A 39 13.92 8.47 15.86
N THR A 40 14.33 8.95 17.04
CA THR A 40 15.04 8.14 18.03
C THR A 40 14.11 7.16 18.78
N ILE A 41 12.94 7.63 19.22
CA ILE A 41 11.88 6.77 19.79
C ILE A 41 11.44 5.73 18.75
N TRP A 42 11.29 6.16 17.50
CA TRP A 42 10.93 5.32 16.37
C TRP A 42 12.00 4.29 16.00
N ARG A 43 13.30 4.65 15.99
CA ARG A 43 14.37 3.68 15.73
C ARG A 43 14.40 2.59 16.80
N ARG A 44 14.03 2.92 18.04
CA ARG A 44 13.90 1.96 19.14
C ARG A 44 12.66 1.07 18.97
N PHE A 45 11.53 1.63 18.54
CA PHE A 45 10.29 0.87 18.28
C PHE A 45 10.37 0.00 17.02
N SER A 46 10.93 0.51 15.92
CA SER A 46 11.11 -0.21 14.66
C SER A 46 12.11 -1.36 14.77
N ARG A 47 13.07 -1.31 15.70
CA ARG A 47 13.96 -2.45 15.99
C ARG A 47 13.21 -3.57 16.71
N SER A 48 12.21 -3.25 17.52
CA SER A 48 11.37 -4.25 18.21
C SER A 48 10.45 -5.01 17.23
N ILE A 49 9.91 -4.32 16.22
CA ILE A 49 9.03 -4.94 15.21
C ILE A 49 9.80 -5.76 14.16
N ALA A 50 11.09 -5.46 13.93
CA ALA A 50 11.89 -6.09 12.88
C ALA A 50 12.60 -7.40 13.30
N ALA A 51 12.52 -7.81 14.56
CA ALA A 51 13.43 -8.81 15.12
C ALA A 51 13.03 -10.29 14.93
N SER A 52 11.90 -10.64 14.29
CA SER A 52 11.54 -12.08 14.16
C SER A 52 10.46 -12.36 13.10
N VAL A 53 10.52 -11.74 11.93
CA VAL A 53 9.41 -11.87 10.97
C VAL A 53 9.68 -13.01 9.98
N VAL A 54 8.89 -14.08 10.12
CA VAL A 54 8.71 -15.08 9.07
C VAL A 54 8.24 -14.35 7.81
N ASP A 55 9.05 -14.40 6.75
CA ASP A 55 8.78 -13.70 5.49
C ASP A 55 7.90 -14.57 4.58
N GLU A 56 6.96 -13.96 3.86
CA GLU A 56 6.18 -14.59 2.80
C GLU A 56 7.10 -15.23 1.75
N ASP A 57 8.21 -14.55 1.41
CA ASP A 57 9.21 -15.05 0.46
C ASP A 57 9.84 -16.36 0.93
N LEU A 58 10.08 -16.52 2.23
CA LEU A 58 10.63 -17.74 2.83
C LEU A 58 9.63 -18.91 2.79
N VAL A 59 8.35 -18.65 3.07
CA VAL A 59 7.30 -19.69 2.99
C VAL A 59 7.20 -20.25 1.56
N TYR A 60 7.19 -19.37 0.55
CA TYR A 60 7.19 -19.81 -0.85
C TYR A 60 8.48 -20.52 -1.25
N LEU A 61 9.64 -20.11 -0.74
CA LEU A 61 10.92 -20.75 -0.99
C LEU A 61 10.93 -22.19 -0.47
N VAL A 62 10.57 -22.40 0.79
CA VAL A 62 10.57 -23.74 1.41
C VAL A 62 9.50 -24.61 0.76
N THR A 63 8.34 -24.04 0.40
CA THR A 63 7.32 -24.73 -0.41
C THR A 63 7.88 -25.17 -1.77
N HIS A 64 8.69 -24.32 -2.42
CA HIS A 64 9.36 -24.66 -3.68
C HIS A 64 10.35 -25.80 -3.51
N MET A 65 11.21 -25.72 -2.49
CA MET A 65 12.18 -26.77 -2.19
C MET A 65 11.50 -28.11 -1.91
N TYR A 66 10.43 -28.11 -1.10
CA TYR A 66 9.62 -29.30 -0.84
C TYR A 66 9.03 -29.88 -2.13
N ALA A 67 8.43 -29.02 -2.96
CA ALA A 67 7.78 -29.43 -4.20
C ALA A 67 8.76 -30.00 -5.24
N ILE A 68 10.04 -29.61 -5.20
CA ILE A 68 11.11 -30.22 -6.00
C ILE A 68 11.62 -31.51 -5.34
N ALA A 69 11.72 -31.54 -4.00
CA ALA A 69 12.23 -32.68 -3.24
C ALA A 69 11.37 -33.95 -3.38
N THR A 70 10.06 -33.82 -3.65
CA THR A 70 9.19 -34.98 -3.91
C THR A 70 9.64 -35.81 -5.13
N GLY A 71 10.35 -35.20 -6.09
CA GLY A 71 10.95 -35.90 -7.23
C GLY A 71 12.29 -36.59 -6.94
N LYS A 72 12.78 -36.51 -5.68
CA LYS A 72 14.09 -37.00 -5.23
C LYS A 72 15.24 -36.62 -6.18
N PRO A 73 15.37 -35.33 -6.57
CA PRO A 73 16.40 -34.91 -7.49
C PRO A 73 17.79 -34.94 -6.83
N PRO A 74 18.87 -34.81 -7.63
CA PRO A 74 20.22 -34.63 -7.08
C PRO A 74 20.26 -33.46 -6.09
N ARG A 75 21.03 -33.62 -5.00
CA ARG A 75 21.12 -32.61 -3.92
C ARG A 75 21.40 -31.19 -4.43
N LYS A 76 22.18 -31.04 -5.52
CA LYS A 76 22.45 -29.74 -6.17
C LYS A 76 21.17 -29.02 -6.60
N ARG A 77 20.19 -29.76 -7.16
CA ARG A 77 18.94 -29.20 -7.69
C ARG A 77 18.03 -28.64 -6.59
N LEU A 78 18.10 -29.17 -5.37
CA LEU A 78 17.36 -28.63 -4.22
C LEU A 78 17.72 -27.16 -3.89
N PHE A 79 18.95 -26.75 -4.20
CA PHE A 79 19.45 -25.40 -3.96
C PHE A 79 19.42 -24.50 -5.21
N LEU A 80 19.22 -25.08 -6.40
CA LEU A 80 19.14 -24.35 -7.66
C LEU A 80 17.69 -24.25 -8.12
N LEU A 81 17.02 -23.18 -7.72
CA LEU A 81 15.65 -22.86 -8.14
C LEU A 81 15.70 -22.00 -9.41
N GLY A 82 15.15 -22.52 -10.52
CA GLY A 82 15.20 -21.92 -11.85
C GLY A 82 14.07 -20.92 -12.04
N GLY A 83 12.84 -21.36 -11.77
CA GLY A 83 11.61 -20.57 -11.94
C GLY A 83 11.39 -20.10 -13.38
N VAL A 84 10.16 -19.72 -13.70
CA VAL A 84 9.81 -19.22 -15.03
C VAL A 84 10.02 -17.70 -15.14
N LEU A 85 9.72 -16.98 -14.05
CA LEU A 85 9.83 -15.52 -13.96
C LEU A 85 10.12 -15.04 -12.53
N GLY A 86 11.27 -14.39 -12.34
CA GLY A 86 11.70 -13.80 -11.07
C GLY A 86 12.14 -14.82 -10.03
N ASP A 87 12.90 -14.38 -9.04
CA ASP A 87 13.46 -15.22 -7.97
C ASP A 87 12.96 -14.79 -6.56
N TYR A 88 13.52 -15.38 -5.52
CA TYR A 88 13.27 -15.04 -4.11
C TYR A 88 14.31 -14.05 -3.55
N GLY A 89 14.94 -13.22 -4.40
CA GLY A 89 15.87 -12.18 -3.98
C GLY A 89 17.10 -12.69 -3.23
N GLU A 90 17.27 -12.28 -1.97
CA GLU A 90 18.44 -12.66 -1.14
C GLU A 90 18.51 -14.18 -0.90
N TYR A 91 17.36 -14.83 -0.69
CA TYR A 91 17.27 -16.27 -0.43
C TYR A 91 17.80 -17.09 -1.61
N SER A 92 17.38 -16.75 -2.83
CA SER A 92 17.85 -17.43 -4.04
C SER A 92 19.35 -17.24 -4.28
N ARG A 93 19.90 -16.06 -3.95
CA ARG A 93 21.36 -15.82 -4.04
C ARG A 93 22.14 -16.68 -3.06
N VAL A 94 21.65 -16.79 -1.81
CA VAL A 94 22.26 -17.64 -0.78
C VAL A 94 22.23 -19.12 -1.19
N LEU A 95 21.08 -19.65 -1.61
CA LEU A 95 20.97 -21.05 -2.04
C LEU A 95 21.86 -21.36 -3.24
N LYS A 96 21.90 -20.49 -4.25
CA LYS A 96 22.81 -20.64 -5.41
C LYS A 96 24.27 -20.68 -4.95
N ARG A 97 24.68 -19.77 -4.06
CA ARG A 97 26.05 -19.76 -3.52
C ARG A 97 26.38 -21.06 -2.77
N ILE A 98 25.44 -21.59 -1.98
CA ILE A 98 25.61 -22.89 -1.32
C ILE A 98 25.80 -24.01 -2.35
N ALA A 99 24.98 -24.04 -3.42
CA ALA A 99 25.10 -25.05 -4.47
C ALA A 99 26.45 -25.00 -5.20
N LEU A 100 26.94 -23.80 -5.52
CA LEU A 100 28.22 -23.56 -6.18
C LEU A 100 29.38 -24.01 -5.28
N LEU A 101 29.39 -23.59 -4.00
CA LEU A 101 30.44 -23.97 -3.05
C LEU A 101 30.45 -25.48 -2.76
N ALA A 102 29.27 -26.07 -2.61
CA ALA A 102 29.13 -27.48 -2.27
C ALA A 102 29.60 -28.40 -3.40
N VAL A 103 29.21 -28.11 -4.64
CA VAL A 103 29.42 -29.01 -5.79
C VAL A 103 30.58 -28.59 -6.66
N GLU A 104 30.66 -27.32 -7.06
CA GLU A 104 31.69 -26.86 -8.01
C GLU A 104 33.04 -26.64 -7.33
N TRP A 105 33.01 -26.19 -6.07
CA TRP A 105 34.23 -25.99 -5.28
C TRP A 105 34.54 -27.17 -4.35
N GLY A 106 33.68 -28.20 -4.30
CA GLY A 106 33.93 -29.44 -3.57
C GLY A 106 33.91 -29.34 -2.04
N TYR A 107 33.41 -28.24 -1.45
CA TYR A 107 33.37 -28.08 0.01
C TYR A 107 32.36 -29.04 0.68
N GLY A 108 31.40 -29.58 -0.09
CA GLY A 108 30.25 -30.30 0.43
C GLY A 108 29.21 -29.38 1.06
N PHE A 109 27.95 -29.84 1.11
CA PHE A 109 26.81 -29.01 1.53
C PHE A 109 26.95 -28.47 2.96
N ILE A 110 27.53 -29.22 3.89
CA ILE A 110 27.65 -28.82 5.29
C ILE A 110 28.60 -27.63 5.45
N ARG A 111 29.81 -27.74 4.89
CA ARG A 111 30.80 -26.66 4.96
C ARG A 111 30.33 -25.45 4.15
N ALA A 112 29.70 -25.66 3.00
CA ALA A 112 29.12 -24.60 2.18
C ALA A 112 28.02 -23.84 2.94
N ILE A 113 27.08 -24.53 3.58
CA ILE A 113 26.05 -23.91 4.43
C ILE A 113 26.74 -23.11 5.53
N ARG A 114 27.60 -23.73 6.36
CA ARG A 114 28.29 -23.04 7.48
C ARG A 114 29.04 -21.78 7.04
N THR A 115 29.65 -21.80 5.85
CA THR A 115 30.38 -20.66 5.30
C THR A 115 29.45 -19.50 4.94
N VAL A 116 28.24 -19.78 4.46
CA VAL A 116 27.30 -18.74 4.03
C VAL A 116 26.43 -18.21 5.18
N LEU A 117 26.30 -18.95 6.28
CA LEU A 117 25.46 -18.54 7.43
C LEU A 117 25.87 -17.19 8.04
N SER A 118 27.15 -16.78 7.96
CA SER A 118 27.61 -15.47 8.44
C SER A 118 26.96 -14.30 7.68
N ASP A 119 26.54 -14.54 6.44
CA ASP A 119 26.03 -13.53 5.53
C ASP A 119 24.49 -13.48 5.54
N VAL A 120 23.83 -14.39 6.26
CA VAL A 120 22.38 -14.51 6.34
C VAL A 120 21.83 -13.61 7.44
N LYS A 121 21.08 -12.58 7.06
CA LYS A 121 20.46 -11.61 8.00
C LYS A 121 19.22 -12.15 8.70
N ASN A 122 18.45 -13.02 8.05
CA ASN A 122 17.20 -13.54 8.58
C ASN A 122 17.47 -14.77 9.44
N GLU A 123 17.22 -14.67 10.75
CA GLU A 123 17.47 -15.73 11.73
C GLU A 123 16.67 -17.01 11.43
N VAL A 124 15.39 -16.89 11.06
CA VAL A 124 14.54 -18.04 10.72
C VAL A 124 15.10 -18.82 9.53
N PHE A 125 15.58 -18.09 8.50
CA PHE A 125 16.21 -18.73 7.35
C PHE A 125 17.59 -19.34 7.68
N ARG A 126 18.36 -18.69 8.56
CA ARG A 126 19.64 -19.23 9.05
C ARG A 126 19.44 -20.55 9.78
N ASP A 127 18.44 -20.62 10.67
CA ASP A 127 18.12 -21.81 11.45
C ASP A 127 17.55 -22.92 10.56
N PHE A 128 16.71 -22.57 9.58
CA PHE A 128 16.27 -23.49 8.53
C PHE A 128 17.45 -24.14 7.79
N LEU A 129 18.43 -23.33 7.35
CA LEU A 129 19.59 -23.84 6.63
C LEU A 129 20.47 -24.76 7.50
N LEU A 130 20.61 -24.45 8.79
CA LEU A 130 21.32 -25.29 9.76
C LEU A 130 20.64 -26.67 9.88
N ARG A 131 19.34 -26.70 10.15
CA ARG A 131 18.55 -27.93 10.23
C ARG A 131 18.60 -28.73 8.93
N LEU A 132 18.48 -28.06 7.79
CA LEU A 132 18.59 -28.71 6.48
C LEU A 132 19.98 -29.34 6.28
N GLY A 133 21.04 -28.66 6.70
CA GLY A 133 22.41 -29.19 6.64
C GLY A 133 22.61 -30.45 7.48
N GLU A 134 21.98 -30.53 8.65
CA GLU A 134 22.01 -31.71 9.53
C GLU A 134 21.28 -32.90 8.89
N VAL A 135 20.09 -32.67 8.35
CA VAL A 135 19.30 -33.70 7.62
C VAL A 135 20.10 -34.26 6.44
N LEU A 136 20.74 -33.39 5.65
CA LEU A 136 21.58 -33.80 4.53
C LEU A 136 22.84 -34.57 4.96
N ASN A 137 23.36 -34.31 6.16
CA ASN A 137 24.49 -35.02 6.74
C ASN A 137 24.10 -36.42 7.22
N MET A 138 22.96 -36.54 7.90
CA MET A 138 22.43 -37.80 8.40
C MET A 138 21.94 -38.71 7.27
N GLY A 139 21.81 -38.19 6.05
CA GLY A 139 21.33 -38.95 4.89
C GLY A 139 19.82 -39.21 4.95
N GLU A 140 19.10 -38.46 5.77
CA GLU A 140 17.65 -38.53 5.87
C GLU A 140 16.98 -38.02 4.58
N ASP A 141 15.71 -38.39 4.38
CA ASP A 141 14.93 -37.94 3.23
C ASP A 141 14.60 -36.44 3.37
N PRO A 142 15.19 -35.57 2.53
CA PRO A 142 14.96 -34.13 2.62
C PRO A 142 13.50 -33.76 2.35
N ALA A 143 12.74 -34.59 1.61
CA ALA A 143 11.34 -34.31 1.35
C ALA A 143 10.51 -34.33 2.64
N LYS A 144 10.74 -35.29 3.54
CA LYS A 144 10.03 -35.39 4.83
C LYS A 144 10.33 -34.19 5.72
N PHE A 145 11.61 -33.82 5.83
CA PHE A 145 12.01 -32.63 6.59
C PHE A 145 11.35 -31.36 6.04
N LEU A 146 11.43 -31.16 4.72
CA LEU A 146 10.87 -29.98 4.06
C LEU A 146 9.34 -29.91 4.17
N GLU A 147 8.65 -31.05 4.25
CA GLU A 147 7.20 -31.06 4.50
C GLU A 147 6.84 -30.47 5.86
N ILE A 148 7.53 -30.96 6.91
CA ILE A 148 7.32 -30.55 8.29
C ILE A 148 7.67 -29.07 8.41
N GLU A 149 8.85 -28.68 7.93
CA GLU A 149 9.33 -27.31 7.98
C GLU A 149 8.40 -26.34 7.25
N ARG A 150 7.91 -26.71 6.05
CA ARG A 150 6.93 -25.91 5.30
C ARG A 150 5.64 -25.71 6.09
N ARG A 151 5.10 -26.77 6.70
CA ARG A 151 3.87 -26.69 7.51
C ARG A 151 4.05 -25.79 8.72
N THR A 152 5.18 -25.93 9.43
CA THR A 152 5.54 -25.08 10.56
C THR A 152 5.65 -23.62 10.15
N LEU A 153 6.43 -23.32 9.11
CA LEU A 153 6.61 -21.94 8.63
C LEU A 153 5.29 -21.31 8.12
N LEU A 154 4.45 -22.07 7.43
CA LEU A 154 3.14 -21.57 6.98
C LEU A 154 2.21 -21.28 8.16
N SER A 155 2.20 -22.16 9.17
CA SER A 155 1.41 -21.97 10.40
C SER A 155 1.90 -20.75 11.20
N GLU A 156 3.21 -20.64 11.40
CA GLU A 156 3.84 -19.49 12.08
C GLU A 156 3.58 -18.18 11.34
N TYR A 157 3.70 -18.18 10.00
CA TYR A 157 3.38 -17.03 9.17
C TYR A 157 1.90 -16.62 9.31
N ASN A 158 0.98 -17.58 9.24
CA ASN A 158 -0.46 -17.31 9.43
C ASN A 158 -0.72 -16.70 10.81
N ALA A 159 -0.16 -17.28 11.87
CA ALA A 159 -0.32 -16.78 13.23
C ALA A 159 0.30 -15.39 13.42
N PHE A 160 1.45 -15.12 12.80
CA PHE A 160 2.09 -13.81 12.79
C PHE A 160 1.25 -12.78 12.04
N TYR A 161 0.76 -13.13 10.85
CA TYR A 161 -0.02 -12.24 9.99
C TYR A 161 -1.34 -11.86 10.66
N VAL A 162 -2.08 -12.83 11.23
CA VAL A 162 -3.32 -12.59 11.97
C VAL A 162 -3.09 -11.65 13.15
N ARG A 163 -2.06 -11.91 13.98
CA ARG A 163 -1.69 -11.02 15.09
C ARG A 163 -1.36 -9.60 14.63
N THR A 164 -0.66 -9.47 13.51
CA THR A 164 -0.29 -8.17 12.94
C THR A 164 -1.52 -7.43 12.41
N ILE A 165 -2.45 -8.13 11.78
CA ILE A 165 -3.70 -7.54 11.27
C ILE A 165 -4.63 -7.11 12.41
N GLU A 166 -4.75 -7.88 13.49
CA GLU A 166 -5.50 -7.45 14.67
C GLU A 166 -4.85 -6.24 15.37
N SER A 167 -3.52 -6.23 15.46
CA SER A 167 -2.79 -5.05 15.97
C SER A 167 -3.04 -3.83 15.08
N ALA A 168 -3.07 -4.03 13.76
CA ALA A 168 -3.38 -2.96 12.82
C ALA A 168 -4.83 -2.48 12.94
N ARG A 169 -5.80 -3.36 13.25
CA ARG A 169 -7.19 -2.96 13.52
C ARG A 169 -7.28 -1.92 14.64
N VAL A 170 -6.55 -2.13 15.73
CA VAL A 170 -6.48 -1.16 16.85
C VAL A 170 -5.88 0.16 16.37
N LEU A 171 -4.77 0.12 15.64
CA LEU A 171 -4.11 1.31 15.09
C LEU A 171 -5.01 2.10 14.12
N LEU A 172 -5.75 1.40 13.27
CA LEU A 172 -6.76 1.99 12.37
C LEU A 172 -7.87 2.67 13.18
N GLY A 173 -8.31 2.06 14.29
CA GLY A 173 -9.26 2.69 15.22
C GLY A 173 -8.72 3.98 15.84
N VAL A 174 -7.46 3.99 16.29
CA VAL A 174 -6.78 5.19 16.80
C VAL A 174 -6.74 6.31 15.75
N TYR A 175 -6.49 5.97 14.49
CA TYR A 175 -6.52 6.94 13.40
C TYR A 175 -7.90 7.56 13.19
N VAL A 176 -8.97 6.76 13.21
CA VAL A 176 -10.35 7.29 13.11
C VAL A 176 -10.66 8.24 14.27
N SER A 177 -10.25 7.88 15.50
CA SER A 177 -10.41 8.75 16.67
C SER A 177 -9.62 10.05 16.53
N ALA A 178 -8.37 10.00 16.06
CA ALA A 178 -7.56 11.18 15.81
C ALA A 178 -8.14 12.07 14.71
N ALA A 179 -8.68 11.47 13.64
CA ALA A 179 -9.40 12.20 12.59
C ALA A 179 -10.66 12.88 13.15
N SER A 180 -11.37 12.26 14.08
CA SER A 180 -12.49 12.89 14.78
C SER A 180 -12.04 14.06 15.67
N SER A 181 -10.97 13.89 16.46
CA SER A 181 -10.39 14.97 17.27
C SER A 181 -9.88 16.14 16.43
N SER A 182 -9.47 15.89 15.18
CA SER A 182 -9.09 16.94 14.24
C SER A 182 -10.25 17.90 13.92
N ILE A 183 -11.51 17.44 13.99
CA ILE A 183 -12.70 18.28 13.84
C ILE A 183 -12.75 19.30 14.96
N PHE A 184 -12.63 18.84 16.21
CA PHE A 184 -12.64 19.70 17.38
C PHE A 184 -11.51 20.73 17.29
N LEU A 185 -10.28 20.29 16.98
CA LEU A 185 -9.14 21.20 16.84
C LEU A 185 -9.36 22.23 15.72
N ALA A 186 -9.85 21.83 14.55
CA ALA A 186 -10.12 22.75 13.44
C ALA A 186 -11.20 23.79 13.83
N VAL A 187 -12.26 23.37 14.50
CA VAL A 187 -13.31 24.27 15.01
C VAL A 187 -12.75 25.24 16.06
N THR A 188 -11.99 24.75 17.03
CA THR A 188 -11.38 25.60 18.06
C THR A 188 -10.42 26.61 17.45
N LEU A 189 -9.61 26.21 16.46
CA LEU A 189 -8.72 27.13 15.75
C LEU A 189 -9.50 28.20 14.97
N ALA A 190 -10.62 27.83 14.33
CA ALA A 190 -11.50 28.79 13.68
C ALA A 190 -12.13 29.78 14.67
N LEU A 191 -12.60 29.31 15.83
CA LEU A 191 -13.11 30.17 16.91
C LEU A 191 -12.01 31.10 17.45
N MET A 192 -10.80 30.59 17.68
CA MET A 192 -9.67 31.39 18.17
C MET A 192 -9.25 32.47 17.15
N ALA A 193 -9.34 32.19 15.85
CA ALA A 193 -9.10 33.16 14.79
C ALA A 193 -10.10 34.34 14.83
N PHE A 194 -11.30 34.10 15.36
CA PHE A 194 -12.34 35.12 15.51
C PHE A 194 -12.22 35.88 16.84
N LEU A 195 -11.89 35.19 17.94
CA LEU A 195 -11.79 35.78 19.29
C LEU A 195 -10.47 36.48 19.58
N TYR A 196 -9.40 36.19 18.85
CA TYR A 196 -8.09 36.77 19.12
C TYR A 196 -7.43 37.26 17.84
N PRO A 197 -6.73 38.41 17.88
CA PRO A 197 -5.93 38.89 16.75
C PRO A 197 -4.67 38.03 16.62
N ILE A 198 -4.82 36.84 16.02
CA ILE A 198 -3.73 35.91 15.75
C ILE A 198 -3.15 36.22 14.35
N PRO A 199 -1.82 36.36 14.20
CA PRO A 199 -1.18 36.46 12.90
C PRO A 199 -1.60 35.33 11.95
N SER A 200 -1.90 35.67 10.70
CA SER A 200 -2.36 34.71 9.67
C SER A 200 -1.40 33.53 9.49
N GLU A 201 -0.09 33.76 9.64
CA GLU A 201 0.95 32.72 9.57
C GLU A 201 0.76 31.61 10.62
N ILE A 202 0.38 31.97 11.85
CA ILE A 202 0.16 31.01 12.94
C ILE A 202 -1.13 30.21 12.69
N LEU A 203 -2.16 30.84 12.13
CA LEU A 203 -3.40 30.17 11.73
C LEU A 203 -3.19 29.17 10.60
N VAL A 204 -2.43 29.54 9.56
CA VAL A 204 -1.99 28.61 8.50
C VAL A 204 -1.25 27.44 9.14
N LEU A 205 -0.20 27.73 9.91
CA LEU A 205 0.67 26.71 10.49
C LEU A 205 -0.09 25.73 11.41
N SER A 206 -1.04 26.20 12.20
CA SER A 206 -1.85 25.35 13.09
C SER A 206 -2.75 24.38 12.33
N HIS A 207 -3.45 24.81 11.28
CA HIS A 207 -4.25 23.92 10.43
C HIS A 207 -3.36 22.89 9.72
N PHE A 208 -2.24 23.30 9.14
CA PHE A 208 -1.27 22.38 8.56
C PHE A 208 -0.62 21.46 9.61
N GLY A 209 -0.49 21.91 10.86
CA GLY A 209 -0.01 21.11 11.99
C GLY A 209 -0.95 19.96 12.33
N VAL A 210 -2.27 20.20 12.32
CA VAL A 210 -3.30 19.16 12.50
C VAL A 210 -3.21 18.12 11.37
N ALA A 211 -3.08 18.57 10.12
CA ALA A 211 -2.88 17.66 8.99
C ALA A 211 -1.55 16.89 9.10
N GLY A 212 -0.48 17.55 9.55
CA GLY A 212 0.82 16.93 9.80
C GLY A 212 0.75 15.79 10.83
N LEU A 213 0.00 15.98 11.93
CA LEU A 213 -0.23 14.94 12.93
C LEU A 213 -0.93 13.71 12.33
N LEU A 214 -1.97 13.92 11.52
CA LEU A 214 -2.64 12.82 10.81
C LEU A 214 -1.71 12.14 9.80
N ALA A 215 -0.87 12.90 9.10
CA ALA A 215 0.12 12.36 8.16
C ALA A 215 1.15 11.47 8.86
N ILE A 216 1.61 11.88 10.06
CA ILE A 216 2.50 11.06 10.91
C ILE A 216 1.81 9.75 11.29
N LEU A 217 0.55 9.78 11.72
CA LEU A 217 -0.21 8.57 12.05
C LEU A 217 -0.40 7.67 10.80
N ALA A 218 -0.71 8.25 9.65
CA ALA A 218 -0.81 7.50 8.38
C ALA A 218 0.53 6.86 7.98
N PHE A 219 1.65 7.53 8.26
CA PHE A 219 2.98 6.98 8.04
C PHE A 219 3.29 5.81 9.01
N ILE A 220 2.88 5.91 10.27
CA ILE A 220 3.00 4.81 11.24
C ILE A 220 2.20 3.59 10.75
N ILE A 221 0.96 3.79 10.27
CA ILE A 221 0.14 2.73 9.67
C ILE A 221 0.87 2.06 8.49
N HIS A 222 1.52 2.85 7.63
CA HIS A 222 2.28 2.33 6.50
C HIS A 222 3.42 1.40 6.89
N ARG A 223 4.10 1.69 8.01
CA ARG A 223 5.20 0.85 8.45
C ARG A 223 4.74 -0.39 9.20
N SER A 224 3.63 -0.31 9.92
CA SER A 224 3.12 -1.39 10.78
C SER A 224 2.37 -2.49 10.02
N LEU A 225 1.77 -2.16 8.87
CA LEU A 225 1.03 -3.14 8.08
C LEU A 225 1.95 -3.94 7.14
N PRO A 226 1.76 -5.27 7.02
CA PRO A 226 2.49 -6.07 6.05
C PRO A 226 2.14 -5.64 4.62
N GLN A 227 3.13 -5.63 3.73
CA GLN A 227 2.91 -5.24 2.33
C GLN A 227 2.19 -6.36 1.57
N ASP A 228 0.97 -6.13 1.09
CA ASP A 228 0.28 -7.08 0.20
C ASP A 228 0.68 -6.82 -1.26
N ARG A 229 1.50 -7.71 -1.81
CA ARG A 229 1.90 -7.71 -3.22
C ARG A 229 0.85 -8.47 -4.03
N LEU A 230 -0.18 -7.76 -4.49
CA LEU A 230 -1.17 -8.36 -5.41
C LEU A 230 -0.58 -8.60 -6.81
N VAL A 231 0.17 -7.63 -7.33
CA VAL A 231 0.72 -7.67 -8.69
C VAL A 231 2.23 -7.76 -8.70
N HIS A 232 2.76 -8.52 -9.66
CA HIS A 232 4.20 -8.64 -9.84
C HIS A 232 4.79 -7.42 -10.57
N ARG A 233 6.08 -7.14 -10.34
CA ARG A 233 6.83 -6.07 -11.02
C ARG A 233 7.53 -6.51 -12.31
N TYR A 234 7.68 -7.83 -12.49
CA TYR A 234 8.42 -8.45 -13.59
C TYR A 234 7.64 -8.45 -14.91
N GLY A 235 8.35 -8.41 -16.05
CA GLY A 235 7.75 -8.49 -17.38
C GLY A 235 7.23 -7.14 -17.91
N GLN A 236 7.73 -6.76 -19.09
CA GLN A 236 7.15 -5.70 -19.91
C GLN A 236 6.09 -6.30 -20.83
N GLY A 237 5.02 -5.57 -21.14
CA GLY A 237 4.04 -5.97 -22.17
C GLY A 237 2.70 -6.52 -21.69
N ASN A 238 2.31 -6.34 -20.42
CA ASN A 238 0.91 -6.53 -20.03
C ASN A 238 0.07 -5.32 -20.50
N PRO A 239 -0.91 -5.51 -21.41
CA PRO A 239 -1.72 -4.42 -21.94
C PRO A 239 -2.58 -3.72 -20.87
N LEU A 240 -3.01 -4.44 -19.81
CA LEU A 240 -3.78 -3.88 -18.70
C LEU A 240 -2.96 -2.86 -17.92
N ARG A 241 -1.67 -3.15 -17.68
CA ARG A 241 -0.76 -2.25 -16.97
C ARG A 241 -0.54 -0.95 -17.74
N SER A 242 -0.32 -1.02 -19.05
CA SER A 242 -0.10 0.17 -19.88
C SER A 242 -1.35 1.03 -19.98
N ARG A 243 -2.52 0.42 -20.22
CA ARG A 243 -3.81 1.14 -20.26
C ARG A 243 -4.12 1.81 -18.92
N LEU A 244 -3.92 1.12 -17.81
CA LEU A 244 -4.12 1.68 -16.48
C LEU A 244 -3.23 2.91 -16.23
N LYS A 245 -1.94 2.84 -16.60
CA LYS A 245 -1.04 3.98 -16.44
C LYS A 245 -1.52 5.21 -17.22
N ILE A 246 -1.91 5.03 -18.48
CA ILE A 246 -2.38 6.13 -19.33
C ILE A 246 -3.65 6.75 -18.75
N ILE A 247 -4.65 5.92 -18.41
CA ILE A 247 -5.92 6.39 -17.84
C ILE A 247 -5.68 7.15 -16.54
N VAL A 248 -4.83 6.63 -15.65
CA VAL A 248 -4.49 7.31 -14.39
C VAL A 248 -3.88 8.69 -14.68
N ILE A 249 -2.87 8.78 -15.55
CA ILE A 249 -2.20 10.05 -15.87
C ILE A 249 -3.20 11.05 -16.46
N VAL A 250 -3.97 10.64 -17.47
CA VAL A 250 -4.94 11.51 -18.14
C VAL A 250 -6.02 12.00 -17.17
N CYS A 251 -6.61 11.11 -16.37
CA CYS A 251 -7.64 11.49 -15.41
C CYS A 251 -7.10 12.36 -14.28
N THR A 252 -5.87 12.14 -13.80
CA THR A 252 -5.27 13.00 -12.76
C THR A 252 -4.98 14.41 -13.29
N LEU A 253 -4.51 14.52 -14.54
CA LEU A 253 -4.29 15.82 -15.18
C LEU A 253 -5.61 16.53 -15.43
N LEU A 254 -6.62 15.81 -15.94
CA LEU A 254 -7.95 16.37 -16.17
C LEU A 254 -8.61 16.85 -14.87
N SER A 255 -8.46 16.10 -13.77
CA SER A 255 -8.93 16.50 -12.44
C SER A 255 -8.30 17.82 -11.97
N ALA A 256 -6.98 17.97 -12.14
CA ALA A 256 -6.28 19.20 -11.77
C ALA A 256 -6.74 20.40 -12.61
N VAL A 257 -6.89 20.21 -13.94
CA VAL A 257 -7.35 21.28 -14.85
C VAL A 257 -8.78 21.72 -14.51
N ILE A 258 -9.70 20.77 -14.31
CA ILE A 258 -11.08 21.07 -13.92
C ILE A 258 -11.12 21.79 -12.57
N GLY A 259 -10.33 21.33 -11.59
CA GLY A 259 -10.24 21.96 -10.27
C GLY A 259 -9.80 23.43 -10.36
N VAL A 260 -8.77 23.73 -11.15
CA VAL A 260 -8.28 25.11 -11.32
C VAL A 260 -9.32 25.98 -12.03
N ILE A 261 -9.89 25.52 -13.15
CA ILE A 261 -10.88 26.30 -13.92
C ILE A 261 -12.13 26.58 -13.07
N CYS A 262 -12.66 25.57 -12.39
CA CYS A 262 -13.86 25.73 -11.56
C CYS A 262 -13.61 26.60 -10.34
N CYS A 263 -12.38 26.65 -9.82
CA CYS A 263 -12.04 27.51 -8.67
C CYS A 263 -12.24 29.00 -8.99
N PHE A 264 -11.89 29.42 -10.21
CA PHE A 264 -12.07 30.82 -10.66
C PHE A 264 -13.51 31.17 -11.05
N GLY A 265 -14.37 30.18 -11.37
CA GLY A 265 -15.72 30.44 -11.88
C GLY A 265 -16.86 30.15 -10.88
N LEU A 266 -16.85 28.98 -10.24
CA LEU A 266 -17.97 28.44 -9.44
C LEU A 266 -17.68 28.46 -7.93
N GLY A 267 -16.53 29.00 -7.52
CA GLY A 267 -16.05 29.00 -6.14
C GLY A 267 -15.32 27.72 -5.74
N PRO A 268 -14.55 27.77 -4.63
CA PRO A 268 -13.59 26.72 -4.27
C PRO A 268 -14.26 25.38 -3.89
N TYR A 269 -15.45 25.42 -3.28
CA TYR A 269 -16.11 24.20 -2.77
C TYR A 269 -16.68 23.33 -3.89
N LEU A 270 -17.35 23.95 -4.88
CA LEU A 270 -17.82 23.24 -6.07
C LEU A 270 -16.66 22.78 -6.95
N ALA A 271 -15.57 23.55 -7.01
CA ALA A 271 -14.37 23.14 -7.72
C ALA A 271 -13.78 21.83 -7.17
N ILE A 272 -13.75 21.67 -5.83
CA ILE A 272 -13.31 20.43 -5.18
C ILE A 272 -14.23 19.26 -5.56
N ALA A 273 -15.55 19.44 -5.50
CA ALA A 273 -16.50 18.39 -5.86
C ALA A 273 -16.39 17.98 -7.34
N LEU A 274 -16.27 18.95 -8.25
CA LEU A 274 -16.17 18.70 -9.68
C LEU A 274 -14.83 18.05 -10.07
N SER A 275 -13.73 18.40 -9.38
CA SER A 275 -12.43 17.77 -9.60
C SER A 275 -12.41 16.28 -9.28
N ALA A 276 -13.36 15.78 -8.48
CA ALA A 276 -13.45 14.38 -8.11
C ALA A 276 -13.91 13.48 -9.27
N PHE A 277 -14.75 13.95 -10.20
CA PHE A 277 -15.35 13.09 -11.23
C PHE A 277 -14.33 12.34 -12.11
N PRO A 278 -13.32 12.99 -12.71
CA PRO A 278 -12.29 12.28 -13.46
C PRO A 278 -11.53 11.24 -12.61
N LEU A 279 -11.31 11.53 -11.32
CA LEU A 279 -10.64 10.62 -10.39
C LEU A 279 -11.50 9.39 -10.07
N ILE A 280 -12.83 9.54 -9.97
CA ILE A 280 -13.77 8.41 -9.82
C ILE A 280 -13.63 7.47 -11.01
N LEU A 281 -13.63 7.99 -12.24
CA LEU A 281 -13.48 7.14 -13.44
C LEU A 281 -12.18 6.34 -13.42
N ALA A 282 -11.05 6.98 -13.13
CA ALA A 282 -9.76 6.29 -13.02
C ALA A 282 -9.73 5.28 -11.86
N GLY A 283 -10.28 5.66 -10.71
CA GLY A 283 -10.36 4.83 -9.52
C GLY A 283 -11.21 3.57 -9.74
N LEU A 284 -12.38 3.70 -10.37
CA LEU A 284 -13.26 2.57 -10.73
C LEU A 284 -12.58 1.64 -11.74
N TYR A 285 -11.89 2.20 -12.75
CA TYR A 285 -11.13 1.39 -13.71
C TYR A 285 -9.98 0.62 -13.03
N ALA A 286 -9.23 1.28 -12.14
CA ALA A 286 -8.20 0.64 -11.34
C ALA A 286 -8.78 -0.48 -10.46
N LYS A 287 -9.95 -0.24 -9.84
CA LYS A 287 -10.64 -1.24 -9.02
C LYS A 287 -11.13 -2.43 -9.83
N LYS A 288 -11.64 -2.19 -11.04
CA LYS A 288 -12.03 -3.24 -11.98
C LYS A 288 -10.84 -4.15 -12.32
N ILE A 289 -9.67 -3.58 -12.61
CA ILE A 289 -8.47 -4.38 -12.87
C ILE A 289 -8.03 -5.14 -11.61
N GLU A 290 -8.06 -4.50 -10.43
CA GLU A 290 -7.76 -5.18 -9.17
C GLU A 290 -8.67 -6.39 -8.94
N ASN A 291 -9.96 -6.27 -9.23
CA ASN A 291 -10.92 -7.36 -9.10
C ASN A 291 -10.68 -8.49 -10.11
N ILE A 292 -10.30 -8.17 -11.36
CA ILE A 292 -9.91 -9.16 -12.37
C ILE A 292 -8.74 -10.01 -11.86
N VAL A 293 -7.70 -9.38 -11.29
CA VAL A 293 -6.54 -10.11 -10.75
C VAL A 293 -6.96 -10.99 -9.56
N LYS A 294 -7.81 -10.48 -8.66
CA LYS A 294 -8.32 -11.24 -7.51
C LYS A 294 -9.18 -12.43 -7.92
N GLU A 295 -9.97 -12.29 -8.97
CA GLU A 295 -10.78 -13.38 -9.51
C GLU A 295 -9.88 -14.48 -10.08
N ILE A 296 -8.87 -14.10 -10.88
CA ILE A 296 -7.84 -15.03 -11.37
C ILE A 296 -7.17 -15.76 -10.21
N ASP A 297 -6.77 -15.04 -9.16
CA ASP A 297 -6.14 -15.61 -7.97
C ASP A 297 -7.04 -16.61 -7.25
N SER A 298 -8.35 -16.38 -7.22
CA SER A 298 -9.31 -17.27 -6.54
C SER A 298 -9.50 -18.61 -7.23
N PHE A 299 -9.39 -18.65 -8.56
CA PHE A 299 -9.52 -19.87 -9.36
C PHE A 299 -8.21 -20.63 -9.54
N TYR A 300 -7.07 -19.96 -9.37
CA TYR A 300 -5.76 -20.57 -9.59
C TYR A 300 -5.44 -21.79 -8.69
N PRO A 301 -5.79 -21.84 -7.39
CA PRO A 301 -5.59 -23.03 -6.55
C PRO A 301 -6.32 -24.26 -7.09
N ILE A 302 -7.56 -24.08 -7.55
CA ILE A 302 -8.42 -25.13 -8.12
C ILE A 302 -7.77 -25.68 -9.41
N PHE A 303 -7.30 -24.77 -10.27
CA PHE A 303 -6.57 -25.13 -11.48
C PHE A 303 -5.30 -25.93 -11.16
N VAL A 304 -4.44 -25.43 -10.26
CA VAL A 304 -3.16 -26.08 -9.94
C VAL A 304 -3.36 -27.48 -9.39
N ARG A 305 -4.35 -27.68 -8.51
CA ARG A 305 -4.69 -29.00 -7.98
C ARG A 305 -5.14 -29.95 -9.08
N SER A 306 -6.10 -29.53 -9.91
CA SER A 306 -6.63 -30.33 -11.01
C SER A 306 -5.57 -30.66 -12.06
N PHE A 307 -4.75 -29.68 -12.43
CA PHE A 307 -3.64 -29.85 -13.35
C PHE A 307 -2.58 -30.80 -12.78
N GLY A 308 -2.23 -30.70 -11.49
CA GLY A 308 -1.28 -31.59 -10.83
C GLY A 308 -1.71 -33.06 -10.91
N ILE A 309 -2.98 -33.34 -10.62
CA ILE A 309 -3.57 -34.70 -10.74
C ILE A 309 -3.60 -35.17 -12.19
N ALA A 310 -3.99 -34.30 -13.13
CA ALA A 310 -4.01 -34.67 -14.55
C ALA A 310 -2.60 -34.94 -15.09
N TYR A 311 -1.60 -34.18 -14.63
CA TYR A 311 -0.22 -34.34 -15.02
C TYR A 311 0.39 -35.62 -14.45
N SER A 312 0.12 -35.98 -13.19
CA SER A 312 0.65 -37.22 -12.60
C SER A 312 0.17 -38.48 -13.33
N LEU A 313 -0.99 -38.41 -14.01
CA LEU A 313 -1.53 -39.51 -14.80
C LEU A 313 -0.94 -39.60 -16.21
N VAL A 314 -0.67 -38.46 -16.86
CA VAL A 314 -0.33 -38.42 -18.29
C VAL A 314 1.15 -38.12 -18.55
N GLY A 315 1.82 -37.40 -17.63
CA GLY A 315 3.22 -36.98 -17.78
C GLY A 315 3.47 -35.96 -18.90
N HIS A 316 2.43 -35.44 -19.56
CA HIS A 316 2.56 -34.52 -20.69
C HIS A 316 1.75 -33.24 -20.49
N SER A 317 2.43 -32.10 -20.40
CA SER A 317 1.85 -30.81 -20.00
C SER A 317 0.67 -30.34 -20.88
N PRO A 318 0.72 -30.41 -22.23
CA PRO A 318 -0.43 -30.09 -23.09
C PRO A 318 -1.65 -30.97 -22.85
N THR A 319 -1.48 -32.29 -22.72
CA THR A 319 -2.59 -33.23 -22.52
C THR A 319 -3.19 -33.09 -21.12
N ALA A 320 -2.35 -32.92 -20.10
CA ALA A 320 -2.78 -32.61 -18.73
C ALA A 320 -3.58 -31.31 -18.68
N LEU A 321 -3.11 -30.26 -19.35
CA LEU A 321 -3.81 -28.98 -19.44
C LEU A 321 -5.14 -29.10 -20.19
N ARG A 322 -5.21 -29.89 -21.28
CA ARG A 322 -6.46 -30.19 -21.99
C ARG A 322 -7.46 -30.92 -21.08
N SER A 323 -7.00 -31.85 -20.25
CA SER A 323 -7.83 -32.55 -19.27
C SER A 323 -8.36 -31.61 -18.19
N ALA A 324 -7.50 -30.75 -17.62
CA ALA A 324 -7.89 -29.77 -16.61
C ALA A 324 -8.86 -28.72 -17.17
N LEU A 325 -8.69 -28.29 -18.42
CA LEU A 325 -9.57 -27.33 -19.10
C LEU A 325 -10.95 -27.88 -19.50
N ARG A 326 -11.28 -29.13 -19.13
CA ARG A 326 -12.68 -29.60 -19.16
C ARG A 326 -13.52 -28.89 -18.09
N SER A 327 -12.89 -28.41 -17.02
CA SER A 327 -13.53 -27.56 -16.01
C SER A 327 -13.41 -26.07 -16.37
N ASP A 328 -14.33 -25.26 -15.88
CA ASP A 328 -14.29 -23.80 -16.03
C ASP A 328 -13.68 -23.12 -14.80
N TYR A 329 -12.76 -22.20 -15.04
CA TYR A 329 -12.00 -21.39 -14.08
C TYR A 329 -12.26 -19.87 -14.27
N GLY A 330 -13.42 -19.50 -14.84
CA GLY A 330 -13.80 -18.12 -15.07
C GLY A 330 -12.82 -17.37 -15.98
N LEU A 331 -12.37 -16.18 -15.55
CA LEU A 331 -11.41 -15.37 -16.34
C LEU A 331 -10.09 -16.10 -16.64
N LEU A 332 -9.68 -17.03 -15.78
CA LEU A 332 -8.45 -17.82 -15.95
C LEU A 332 -8.57 -18.81 -17.13
N THR A 333 -9.76 -19.32 -17.43
CA THR A 333 -9.99 -20.27 -18.55
C THR A 333 -9.46 -19.74 -19.88
N SER A 334 -9.73 -18.47 -20.18
CA SER A 334 -9.28 -17.83 -21.43
C SER A 334 -7.75 -17.73 -21.51
N LEU A 335 -7.07 -17.55 -20.38
CA LEU A 335 -5.61 -17.46 -20.28
C LEU A 335 -4.98 -18.84 -20.41
N LEU A 336 -5.58 -19.86 -19.79
CA LEU A 336 -5.14 -21.24 -19.88
C LEU A 336 -5.36 -21.84 -21.28
N ARG A 337 -6.46 -21.51 -21.97
CA ARG A 337 -6.65 -21.91 -23.38
C ARG A 337 -5.56 -21.34 -24.30
N ARG A 338 -5.14 -20.09 -24.07
CA ARG A 338 -3.99 -19.49 -24.79
C ARG A 338 -2.67 -20.16 -24.45
N LEU A 339 -2.46 -20.57 -23.19
CA LEU A 339 -1.30 -21.38 -22.81
C LEU A 339 -1.31 -22.72 -23.55
N LEU A 340 -2.45 -23.43 -23.56
CA LEU A 340 -2.60 -24.70 -24.26
C LEU A 340 -2.28 -24.54 -25.74
N ALA A 341 -2.86 -23.53 -26.40
CA ALA A 341 -2.58 -23.25 -27.81
C ALA A 341 -1.09 -23.03 -28.09
N ARG A 342 -0.38 -22.25 -27.25
CA ARG A 342 1.08 -22.03 -27.38
C ARG A 342 1.85 -23.34 -27.24
N LEU A 343 1.52 -24.16 -26.25
CA LEU A 343 2.20 -25.44 -26.01
C LEU A 343 1.93 -26.44 -27.14
N THR A 344 0.70 -26.49 -27.68
CA THR A 344 0.36 -27.36 -28.82
C THR A 344 1.03 -26.93 -30.13
N LEU A 345 1.31 -25.64 -30.29
CA LEU A 345 2.05 -25.09 -31.44
C LEU A 345 3.57 -25.29 -31.33
N GLY A 346 4.07 -25.95 -30.28
CA GLY A 346 5.50 -26.21 -30.10
C GLY A 346 6.31 -25.02 -29.59
N VAL A 347 5.66 -23.98 -29.05
CA VAL A 347 6.37 -22.87 -28.39
C VAL A 347 7.10 -23.41 -27.16
N ASN A 348 8.35 -22.96 -26.93
CA ASN A 348 9.15 -23.36 -25.78
C ASN A 348 8.33 -23.26 -24.47
N PRO A 349 8.23 -24.34 -23.66
CA PRO A 349 7.40 -24.37 -22.47
C PRO A 349 7.71 -23.26 -21.47
N VAL A 350 8.99 -22.93 -21.24
CA VAL A 350 9.40 -21.83 -20.34
C VAL A 350 8.77 -20.52 -20.79
N ILE A 351 8.81 -20.23 -22.09
CA ILE A 351 8.27 -19.00 -22.67
C ILE A 351 6.73 -19.00 -22.59
N ALA A 352 6.10 -20.14 -22.86
CA ALA A 352 4.64 -20.27 -22.82
C ALA A 352 4.08 -20.04 -21.41
N TRP A 353 4.66 -20.69 -20.39
CA TRP A 353 4.32 -20.48 -18.97
C TRP A 353 4.66 -19.06 -18.51
N ARG A 354 5.80 -18.50 -18.94
CA ARG A 354 6.17 -17.12 -18.62
C ARG A 354 5.12 -16.15 -19.13
N ARG A 355 4.61 -16.39 -20.34
CA ARG A 355 3.60 -15.54 -20.94
C ARG A 355 2.27 -15.63 -20.21
N LEU A 356 1.87 -16.79 -19.70
CA LEU A 356 0.70 -16.93 -18.81
C LEU A 356 0.84 -16.01 -17.60
N VAL A 357 1.98 -16.08 -16.90
CA VAL A 357 2.26 -15.25 -15.72
C VAL A 357 2.17 -13.77 -16.04
N ILE A 358 2.80 -13.33 -17.16
CA ILE A 358 2.74 -11.92 -17.57
C ILE A 358 1.30 -11.49 -17.89
N ASP A 359 0.51 -12.35 -18.53
CA ASP A 359 -0.87 -12.04 -18.92
C ASP A 359 -1.82 -11.98 -17.69
N THR A 360 -1.58 -12.77 -16.63
CA THR A 360 -2.39 -12.76 -15.39
C THR A 360 -2.13 -11.56 -14.48
N TRP A 361 -0.92 -10.99 -14.54
CA TRP A 361 -0.44 -9.88 -13.70
C TRP A 361 -0.41 -10.16 -12.18
N SER A 362 -0.63 -11.40 -11.75
CA SER A 362 -0.69 -11.77 -10.33
C SER A 362 0.66 -12.26 -9.80
N GLU A 363 1.04 -11.76 -8.63
CA GLU A 363 2.21 -12.23 -7.90
C GLU A 363 2.02 -13.64 -7.32
N LEU A 364 0.81 -13.99 -6.87
CA LEU A 364 0.48 -15.34 -6.38
C LEU A 364 0.60 -16.35 -7.51
N VAL A 365 0.00 -16.06 -8.67
CA VAL A 365 0.09 -16.91 -9.86
C VAL A 365 1.55 -17.06 -10.31
N ARG A 366 2.33 -15.97 -10.31
CA ARG A 366 3.77 -16.03 -10.64
C ARG A 366 4.51 -17.03 -9.77
N ARG A 367 4.36 -16.93 -8.45
CA ARG A 367 5.10 -17.76 -7.48
C ARG A 367 4.71 -19.22 -7.59
N LEU A 368 3.41 -19.50 -7.64
CA LEU A 368 2.93 -20.86 -7.76
C LEU A 368 3.26 -21.47 -9.14
N THR A 369 3.23 -20.69 -10.23
CA THR A 369 3.65 -21.16 -11.56
C THR A 369 5.14 -21.49 -11.57
N ASN A 370 5.98 -20.68 -10.91
CA ASN A 370 7.41 -20.98 -10.80
C ASN A 370 7.64 -22.32 -10.11
N ILE A 371 6.95 -22.56 -8.98
CA ILE A 371 7.07 -23.83 -8.26
C ILE A 371 6.55 -24.99 -9.10
N LEU A 372 5.36 -24.84 -9.70
CA LEU A 372 4.74 -25.85 -10.55
C LEU A 372 5.66 -26.27 -11.71
N TYR A 373 6.25 -25.29 -12.40
CA TYR A 373 7.12 -25.55 -13.54
C TYR A 373 8.43 -26.24 -13.15
N ASP A 374 9.09 -25.78 -12.09
CA ASP A 374 10.31 -26.41 -11.60
C ASP A 374 10.05 -27.81 -11.04
N SER A 375 8.89 -28.06 -10.44
CA SER A 375 8.47 -29.40 -10.03
C SER A 375 8.28 -30.34 -11.21
N ILE A 376 7.71 -29.86 -12.32
CA ILE A 376 7.62 -30.65 -13.57
C ILE A 376 9.02 -31.00 -14.08
N ASP A 377 9.90 -30.01 -14.15
CA ASP A 377 11.29 -30.17 -14.61
C ASP A 377 12.08 -31.15 -13.72
N ALA A 378 11.83 -31.14 -12.42
CA ALA A 378 12.47 -32.03 -11.46
C ALA A 378 11.86 -33.44 -11.39
N GLY A 379 10.81 -33.74 -12.15
CA GLY A 379 10.12 -35.04 -12.11
C GLY A 379 9.40 -35.31 -10.78
N ALA A 380 8.89 -34.26 -10.14
CA ALA A 380 8.20 -34.33 -8.87
C ALA A 380 6.85 -35.07 -8.93
N ASP A 381 6.36 -35.54 -7.78
CA ASP A 381 4.98 -36.00 -7.64
C ASP A 381 4.00 -34.83 -7.78
N MET A 382 3.49 -34.64 -8.99
CA MET A 382 2.62 -33.52 -9.34
C MET A 382 1.25 -33.57 -8.66
N ALA A 383 0.76 -34.73 -8.22
CA ALA A 383 -0.49 -34.80 -7.47
C ALA A 383 -0.31 -34.22 -6.06
N CYS A 384 0.80 -34.57 -5.40
CA CYS A 384 1.19 -33.99 -4.13
C CYS A 384 1.48 -32.48 -4.27
N VAL A 385 2.31 -32.10 -5.25
CA VAL A 385 2.66 -30.69 -5.51
C VAL A 385 1.41 -29.85 -5.77
N GLY A 386 0.49 -30.32 -6.61
CA GLY A 386 -0.77 -29.63 -6.90
C GLY A 386 -1.61 -29.38 -5.64
N THR A 387 -1.67 -30.35 -4.74
CA THR A 387 -2.37 -30.24 -3.45
C THR A 387 -1.69 -29.22 -2.55
N VAL A 388 -0.36 -29.32 -2.38
CA VAL A 388 0.41 -28.43 -1.50
C VAL A 388 0.37 -26.98 -1.98
N LEU A 389 0.48 -26.75 -3.27
CA LEU A 389 0.37 -25.42 -3.86
C LEU A 389 -1.04 -24.84 -3.69
N SER A 390 -2.07 -25.66 -3.86
CA SER A 390 -3.46 -25.25 -3.62
C SER A 390 -3.68 -24.84 -2.17
N ASP A 391 -3.27 -25.66 -1.20
CA ASP A 391 -3.45 -25.39 0.24
C ASP A 391 -2.69 -24.15 0.68
N THR A 392 -1.47 -23.98 0.16
CA THR A 392 -0.64 -22.79 0.40
C THR A 392 -1.31 -21.54 -0.17
N ALA A 393 -1.84 -21.62 -1.40
CA ALA A 393 -2.55 -20.52 -2.03
C ALA A 393 -3.82 -20.13 -1.27
N TYR A 394 -4.64 -21.10 -0.84
CA TYR A 394 -5.82 -20.85 -0.03
C TYR A 394 -5.48 -20.18 1.30
N SER A 395 -4.41 -20.60 1.96
CA SER A 395 -3.93 -19.96 3.18
C SER A 395 -3.65 -18.47 2.96
N PHE A 396 -2.89 -18.11 1.92
CA PHE A 396 -2.62 -16.70 1.60
C PHE A 396 -3.87 -15.93 1.17
N LEU A 397 -4.79 -16.54 0.42
CA LEU A 397 -6.04 -15.90 0.01
C LEU A 397 -6.94 -15.59 1.21
N GLU A 398 -6.99 -16.49 2.19
CA GLU A 398 -7.76 -16.29 3.42
C GLU A 398 -7.19 -15.14 4.25
N LEU A 399 -5.87 -15.05 4.41
CA LEU A 399 -5.21 -13.90 5.05
C LEU A 399 -5.54 -12.57 4.36
N LYS A 400 -5.58 -12.55 3.02
CA LYS A 400 -5.96 -11.35 2.24
C LYS A 400 -7.44 -11.01 2.43
N LYS A 401 -8.32 -12.01 2.54
CA LYS A 401 -9.75 -11.82 2.80
C LYS A 401 -10.01 -11.23 4.18
N GLN A 402 -9.35 -11.75 5.21
CA GLN A 402 -9.43 -11.23 6.58
C GLN A 402 -8.95 -9.77 6.66
N ARG A 403 -7.81 -9.44 6.05
CA ARG A 403 -7.34 -8.05 5.94
C ARG A 403 -8.40 -7.16 5.29
N LYS A 404 -8.97 -7.57 4.15
CA LYS A 404 -9.99 -6.80 3.42
C LYS A 404 -11.24 -6.53 4.27
N GLN A 405 -11.64 -7.48 5.13
CA GLN A 405 -12.79 -7.30 6.02
C GLN A 405 -12.53 -6.20 7.05
N ILE A 406 -11.36 -6.20 7.69
CA ILE A 406 -10.98 -5.18 8.69
C ILE A 406 -10.83 -3.81 8.05
N THR A 407 -10.18 -3.72 6.89
CA THR A 407 -9.89 -2.44 6.24
C THR A 407 -11.12 -1.77 5.67
N LYS A 408 -12.15 -2.54 5.25
CA LYS A 408 -13.42 -1.99 4.78
C LYS A 408 -14.18 -1.25 5.88
N THR A 409 -14.20 -1.80 7.09
CA THR A 409 -14.83 -1.13 8.24
C THR A 409 -14.13 0.20 8.52
N PHE A 410 -12.79 0.21 8.52
CA PHE A 410 -12.01 1.44 8.66
C PHE A 410 -12.31 2.47 7.56
N GLU A 411 -12.34 2.04 6.29
CA GLU A 411 -12.65 2.90 5.15
C GLU A 411 -14.00 3.62 5.33
N TYR A 412 -15.06 2.89 5.69
CA TYR A 412 -16.39 3.47 5.87
C TYR A 412 -16.46 4.42 7.08
N SER A 413 -15.85 4.06 8.21
CA SER A 413 -15.77 4.96 9.36
C SER A 413 -15.06 6.26 9.01
N LEU A 414 -13.99 6.20 8.21
CA LEU A 414 -13.25 7.39 7.81
C LEU A 414 -14.02 8.26 6.81
N TYR A 415 -14.79 7.68 5.89
CA TYR A 415 -15.70 8.46 5.03
C TYR A 415 -16.71 9.27 5.84
N MET A 416 -17.30 8.65 6.86
CA MET A 416 -18.26 9.31 7.74
C MET A 416 -17.61 10.48 8.51
N VAL A 417 -16.47 10.24 9.17
CA VAL A 417 -15.76 11.29 9.94
C VAL A 417 -15.29 12.42 9.04
N HIS A 418 -14.81 12.14 7.82
CA HIS A 418 -14.35 13.18 6.90
C HIS A 418 -15.50 14.06 6.38
N ALA A 419 -16.67 13.48 6.09
CA ALA A 419 -17.85 14.25 5.72
C ALA A 419 -18.33 15.15 6.87
N LEU A 420 -18.30 14.64 8.11
CA LEU A 420 -18.62 15.42 9.30
C LEU A 420 -17.62 16.57 9.53
N LEU A 421 -16.32 16.32 9.36
CA LEU A 421 -15.27 17.34 9.42
C LEU A 421 -15.59 18.50 8.46
N ALA A 422 -15.86 18.18 7.19
CA ALA A 422 -16.13 19.18 6.17
C ALA A 422 -17.38 20.03 6.50
N GLY A 423 -18.47 19.38 6.94
CA GLY A 423 -19.72 20.07 7.27
C GLY A 423 -19.62 20.93 8.53
N ILE A 424 -19.06 20.40 9.61
CA ILE A 424 -18.98 21.11 10.89
C ILE A 424 -18.06 22.32 10.77
N VAL A 425 -16.88 22.17 10.18
CA VAL A 425 -15.94 23.30 10.05
C VAL A 425 -16.54 24.38 9.14
N MET A 426 -17.21 24.00 8.05
CA MET A 426 -17.90 24.96 7.18
C MET A 426 -19.04 25.70 7.90
N ALA A 427 -19.87 24.98 8.66
CA ALA A 427 -20.95 25.58 9.44
C ALA A 427 -20.41 26.61 10.43
N VAL A 428 -19.33 26.28 11.15
CA VAL A 428 -18.70 27.19 12.12
C VAL A 428 -18.13 28.42 11.42
N VAL A 429 -17.38 28.26 10.33
CA VAL A 429 -16.80 29.40 9.60
C VAL A 429 -17.88 30.32 9.06
N LYS A 430 -18.98 29.78 8.49
CA LYS A 430 -20.11 30.59 8.05
C LYS A 430 -20.79 31.32 9.20
N LEU A 431 -21.00 30.64 10.33
CA LEU A 431 -21.52 31.25 11.55
C LEU A 431 -20.64 32.40 12.05
N LEU A 432 -19.32 32.25 12.03
CA LEU A 432 -18.40 33.31 12.40
C LEU A 432 -18.44 34.50 11.42
N ASN A 433 -18.53 34.25 10.11
CA ASN A 433 -18.68 35.31 9.08
C ASN A 433 -19.96 36.14 9.31
N ILE A 434 -21.03 35.51 9.79
CA ILE A 434 -22.27 36.19 10.17
C ILE A 434 -22.01 37.14 11.34
N PHE A 435 -21.43 36.62 12.42
CA PHE A 435 -21.16 37.43 13.61
C PHE A 435 -20.24 38.61 13.30
N ASP A 436 -19.24 38.41 12.44
CA ASP A 436 -18.39 39.49 11.92
C ASP A 436 -19.19 40.56 11.17
N THR A 437 -20.08 40.14 10.27
CA THR A 437 -20.96 41.05 9.51
C THR A 437 -21.92 41.84 10.41
N LEU A 438 -22.45 41.21 11.47
CA LEU A 438 -23.32 41.90 12.43
C LEU A 438 -22.52 42.90 13.28
N LEU A 439 -21.35 42.48 13.77
CA LEU A 439 -20.49 43.33 14.60
C LEU A 439 -20.02 44.59 13.86
N SER A 440 -19.60 44.43 12.60
CA SER A 440 -19.19 45.56 11.75
C SER A 440 -20.33 46.56 11.50
N LYS A 441 -21.58 46.09 11.31
CA LYS A 441 -22.75 46.98 11.21
C LYS A 441 -22.98 47.79 12.49
N PHE A 442 -22.87 47.17 13.68
CA PHE A 442 -23.03 47.89 14.95
C PHE A 442 -21.92 48.93 15.19
N GLN A 443 -20.69 48.66 14.75
CA GLN A 443 -19.58 49.62 14.84
C GLN A 443 -19.80 50.88 13.99
N THR A 444 -20.48 50.77 12.84
CA THR A 444 -20.76 51.92 11.96
C THR A 444 -21.85 52.88 12.48
N ILE A 445 -22.66 52.49 13.46
CA ILE A 445 -23.78 53.30 14.01
C ILE A 445 -23.31 54.26 15.13
N GLY A 446 -22.02 54.28 15.47
CA GLY A 446 -21.42 55.34 16.29
C GLY A 446 -21.73 55.31 17.80
N ALA A 447 -22.29 54.23 18.33
CA ALA A 447 -22.66 54.14 19.76
C ALA A 447 -21.73 53.27 20.63
N VAL A 448 -20.64 52.71 20.09
CA VAL A 448 -19.70 51.90 20.89
C VAL A 448 -18.27 52.08 20.39
N GLU A 449 -17.63 53.20 20.75
CA GLU A 449 -16.19 53.44 20.48
C GLU A 449 -15.25 52.51 21.28
N GLN A 450 -15.78 51.63 22.14
CA GLN A 450 -14.97 50.73 22.97
C GLN A 450 -15.61 49.35 23.09
N LEU A 451 -15.79 48.65 21.97
CA LEU A 451 -15.82 47.19 22.04
C LEU A 451 -14.39 46.74 22.40
N PRO A 452 -14.19 45.91 23.45
CA PRO A 452 -12.86 45.49 23.84
C PRO A 452 -12.10 44.92 22.65
N LEU A 453 -10.79 45.21 22.58
CA LEU A 453 -9.77 44.73 21.61
C LEU A 453 -9.75 43.21 21.35
N MET A 454 -10.66 42.45 21.95
CA MET A 454 -10.85 41.00 21.85
C MET A 454 -11.76 40.56 20.69
N PHE A 455 -12.34 41.46 19.89
CA PHE A 455 -13.14 41.06 18.72
C PHE A 455 -12.63 41.75 17.45
N HIS A 456 -11.36 41.49 17.10
CA HIS A 456 -10.78 41.98 15.85
C HIS A 456 -10.59 40.81 14.87
N PRO A 457 -11.48 40.63 13.88
CA PRO A 457 -11.61 39.43 13.05
C PRO A 457 -10.56 39.31 11.93
N LEU A 458 -9.34 39.80 12.15
CA LEU A 458 -8.25 39.79 11.15
C LEU A 458 -7.94 38.39 10.61
N GLY A 459 -8.23 37.34 11.39
CA GLY A 459 -7.98 35.95 11.01
C GLY A 459 -9.07 35.31 10.14
N LEU A 460 -10.30 35.82 10.16
CA LEU A 460 -11.47 35.08 9.65
C LEU A 460 -11.46 34.90 8.13
N HIS A 461 -11.15 35.97 7.39
CA HIS A 461 -10.99 35.90 5.94
C HIS A 461 -9.86 34.92 5.53
N THR A 462 -8.79 34.89 6.31
CA THR A 462 -7.68 33.96 6.09
C THR A 462 -8.13 32.51 6.30
N VAL A 463 -8.94 32.23 7.33
CA VAL A 463 -9.50 30.90 7.61
C VAL A 463 -10.39 30.43 6.45
N GLU A 464 -11.24 31.31 5.91
CA GLU A 464 -12.11 30.97 4.76
C GLU A 464 -11.30 30.60 3.50
N GLN A 465 -10.17 31.28 3.26
CA GLN A 465 -9.27 30.97 2.14
C GLN A 465 -8.47 29.68 2.34
N ILE A 466 -8.04 29.37 3.57
CA ILE A 466 -7.23 28.18 3.87
C ILE A 466 -8.08 26.91 3.94
N LEU A 467 -9.35 27.02 4.36
CA LEU A 467 -10.22 25.87 4.61
C LEU A 467 -10.33 24.88 3.44
N PRO A 468 -10.57 25.31 2.17
CA PRO A 468 -10.56 24.40 1.02
C PRO A 468 -9.24 23.64 0.86
N LEU A 469 -8.11 24.32 1.06
CA LEU A 469 -6.77 23.74 0.94
C LEU A 469 -6.49 22.72 2.06
N PHE A 470 -6.89 23.05 3.28
CA PHE A 470 -6.81 22.17 4.45
C PHE A 470 -7.61 20.88 4.24
N ILE A 471 -8.83 20.99 3.70
CA ILE A 471 -9.70 19.84 3.44
C ILE A 471 -9.11 18.96 2.34
N VAL A 472 -8.65 19.53 1.22
CA VAL A 472 -7.97 18.77 0.15
C VAL A 472 -6.76 18.03 0.71
N LEU A 473 -5.95 18.67 1.56
CA LEU A 473 -4.80 18.02 2.19
C LEU A 473 -5.22 16.83 3.07
N ILE A 474 -6.23 17.00 3.93
CA ILE A 474 -6.75 15.90 4.76
C ILE A 474 -7.35 14.80 3.88
N SER A 475 -8.04 15.12 2.79
CA SER A 475 -8.55 14.11 1.84
C SER A 475 -7.42 13.27 1.24
N ILE A 476 -6.28 13.88 0.90
CA ILE A 476 -5.09 13.17 0.40
C ILE A 476 -4.51 12.25 1.47
N ILE A 477 -4.36 12.74 2.70
CA ILE A 477 -3.82 11.96 3.83
C ILE A 477 -4.74 10.78 4.17
N ASN A 478 -6.06 11.02 4.24
CA ASN A 478 -7.06 9.98 4.49
C ASN A 478 -7.11 8.94 3.36
N ALA A 479 -7.05 9.37 2.10
CA ALA A 479 -6.96 8.46 0.96
C ALA A 479 -5.71 7.59 1.01
N TYR A 480 -4.57 8.19 1.41
CA TYR A 480 -3.32 7.46 1.60
C TYR A 480 -3.45 6.43 2.73
N ALA A 481 -4.02 6.81 3.88
CA ALA A 481 -4.25 5.90 5.00
C ALA A 481 -5.14 4.70 4.59
N VAL A 482 -6.25 4.95 3.87
CA VAL A 482 -7.13 3.88 3.34
C VAL A 482 -6.40 2.99 2.34
N LYS A 483 -5.60 3.56 1.45
CA LYS A 483 -4.84 2.80 0.45
C LYS A 483 -3.84 1.87 1.10
N VAL A 484 -3.10 2.38 2.08
CA VAL A 484 -2.13 1.62 2.86
C VAL A 484 -2.81 0.50 3.64
N ALA A 485 -3.94 0.79 4.28
CA ALA A 485 -4.76 -0.20 4.98
C ALA A 485 -5.15 -1.35 4.03
N HIS A 486 -5.77 -1.03 2.90
CA HIS A 486 -6.25 -2.02 1.92
C HIS A 486 -5.15 -2.89 1.30
N GLY A 487 -3.99 -2.32 0.97
CA GLY A 487 -3.00 -3.00 0.12
C GLY A 487 -3.45 -3.11 -1.34
N GLY A 488 -2.81 -3.98 -2.12
CA GLY A 488 -3.09 -4.15 -3.56
C GLY A 488 -2.52 -3.04 -4.46
N LEU A 489 -3.17 -2.77 -5.59
CA LEU A 489 -2.70 -1.82 -6.62
C LEU A 489 -2.70 -0.36 -6.13
N TRP A 490 -1.54 0.32 -6.11
CA TRP A 490 -1.43 1.72 -5.65
C TRP A 490 -2.40 2.69 -6.34
N GLN A 491 -2.73 2.45 -7.61
CA GLN A 491 -3.65 3.28 -8.39
C GLN A 491 -5.09 3.29 -7.84
N THR A 492 -5.47 2.30 -7.02
CA THR A 492 -6.81 2.30 -6.40
C THR A 492 -7.00 3.36 -5.32
N MET A 493 -5.94 4.07 -4.92
CA MET A 493 -6.01 5.24 -4.03
C MET A 493 -6.89 6.36 -4.58
N LEU A 494 -6.98 6.47 -5.91
CA LEU A 494 -7.75 7.54 -6.56
C LEU A 494 -9.24 7.46 -6.25
N LEU A 495 -9.78 6.25 -5.99
CA LEU A 495 -11.19 6.08 -5.67
C LEU A 495 -11.53 6.65 -4.27
N PRO A 496 -10.87 6.24 -3.17
CA PRO A 496 -11.07 6.89 -1.87
C PRO A 496 -10.81 8.40 -1.90
N LEU A 497 -9.77 8.85 -2.59
CA LEU A 497 -9.48 10.28 -2.75
C LEU A 497 -10.66 11.02 -3.37
N ALA A 498 -11.19 10.50 -4.48
CA ALA A 498 -12.31 11.12 -5.16
C ALA A 498 -13.57 11.14 -4.28
N VAL A 499 -13.84 10.07 -3.52
CA VAL A 499 -14.97 10.02 -2.58
C VAL A 499 -14.81 11.07 -1.48
N PHE A 500 -13.62 11.26 -0.92
CA PHE A 500 -13.36 12.30 0.09
C PHE A 500 -13.53 13.72 -0.49
N LEU A 501 -13.01 13.99 -1.69
CA LEU A 501 -13.17 15.29 -2.35
C LEU A 501 -14.64 15.57 -2.71
N LEU A 502 -15.35 14.57 -3.25
CA LEU A 502 -16.75 14.71 -3.60
C LEU A 502 -17.62 14.94 -2.36
N SER A 503 -17.43 14.15 -1.32
CA SER A 503 -18.22 14.28 -0.09
C SER A 503 -17.95 15.62 0.61
N SER A 504 -16.68 16.03 0.72
CA SER A 504 -16.33 17.31 1.34
C SER A 504 -16.83 18.50 0.52
N GLY A 505 -16.62 18.53 -0.79
CA GLY A 505 -17.06 19.64 -1.64
C GLY A 505 -18.58 19.81 -1.65
N LEU A 506 -19.35 18.71 -1.75
CA LEU A 506 -20.82 18.76 -1.72
C LEU A 506 -21.35 19.20 -0.35
N VAL A 507 -20.83 18.62 0.73
CA VAL A 507 -21.26 18.98 2.09
C VAL A 507 -20.96 20.44 2.37
N MET A 508 -19.75 20.92 2.04
CA MET A 508 -19.39 22.32 2.25
C MET A 508 -20.29 23.27 1.45
N HIS A 509 -20.55 22.98 0.17
CA HIS A 509 -21.42 23.82 -0.64
C HIS A 509 -22.85 23.84 -0.09
N PHE A 510 -23.41 22.68 0.23
CA PHE A 510 -24.76 22.57 0.81
C PHE A 510 -24.87 23.29 2.15
N THR A 511 -23.92 23.08 3.06
CA THR A 511 -23.88 23.78 4.35
C THR A 511 -23.75 25.29 4.16
N GLY A 512 -22.95 25.75 3.19
CA GLY A 512 -22.83 27.17 2.85
C GLY A 512 -24.17 27.78 2.43
N VAL A 513 -24.86 27.14 1.48
CA VAL A 513 -26.17 27.59 0.98
C VAL A 513 -27.24 27.58 2.08
N VAL A 514 -27.30 26.51 2.88
CA VAL A 514 -28.26 26.42 3.98
C VAL A 514 -28.03 27.55 4.99
N MET A 515 -26.78 27.79 5.40
CA MET A 515 -26.47 28.88 6.32
C MET A 515 -26.83 30.24 5.72
N GLU A 516 -26.49 30.49 4.44
CA GLU A 516 -26.88 31.72 3.74
C GLU A 516 -28.41 31.94 3.67
N SER A 517 -29.18 30.87 3.44
CA SER A 517 -30.65 30.95 3.41
C SER A 517 -31.30 31.16 4.77
N LEU A 518 -30.76 30.54 5.83
CA LEU A 518 -31.22 30.78 7.20
C LEU A 518 -30.98 32.24 7.60
N LEU A 519 -29.91 32.84 7.07
CA LEU A 519 -29.53 34.21 7.36
C LEU A 519 -30.34 35.26 6.64
N SER A 520 -30.67 35.05 5.36
CA SER A 520 -31.53 36.00 4.65
C SER A 520 -32.88 36.19 5.35
N ASN A 521 -33.36 35.15 6.05
CA ASN A 521 -34.58 35.20 6.82
C ASN A 521 -34.43 35.86 8.21
N LEU A 522 -33.21 35.84 8.80
CA LEU A 522 -32.92 36.41 10.12
C LEU A 522 -32.46 37.88 10.09
N VAL A 523 -31.95 38.36 8.95
CA VAL A 523 -31.42 39.74 8.81
C VAL A 523 -32.45 40.70 8.20
N VAL A 524 -33.53 40.19 7.61
CA VAL A 524 -34.61 40.98 6.98
C VAL A 524 -35.86 41.11 7.86
N GLY A 525 -35.99 40.28 8.90
CA GLY A 525 -37.00 40.44 9.96
C GLY A 525 -36.39 41.10 11.18
#